data_AF-A0A964U156-F1
#
_entry.id   AF-A0A964U156-F1
#
_cell.length_a   1.000
_cell.length_b   1.000
_cell.length_c   1.000
_cell.angle_alpha   90.00
_cell.angle_beta   90.00
_cell.angle_gamma   90.00
#
_symmetry.space_group_name_H-M   'P 1'
#
loop_
_entity.id
_entity.type
_entity.pdbx_description
1 polymer ?
#
loop_
_entity_poly.entity_id
_entity_poly.type
_entity_poly.pdbx_seq_one_letter_code
_entity_poly.pdbx_strand_id
1 'polypeptide(L)'
;MYHREVPGTRLHRAARNPLRRAGHGLAAALCLAAMGAVALPAAAAKPPQQIRQHLLEDADQAVTSVNSVEPFHAEAIDELLTAGVWKVAYATEGNDGESMVFMAVHGGEVLRLHRFDQPRMREGFVKLLPADLRVRSDAEARRIVSAALALHFGFPFSEPEMTAEEMRMEKRGGQYFFVDGERFGDATGYRIAIDADGRVTEFEYSWELPVEPPGDG
;
A
#
# COMPACT_ATOMS: atom_id res chain seq x y z
N MET A 1 15.25 24.35 -65.81
CA MET A 1 15.39 23.62 -67.09
C MET A 1 14.02 23.01 -67.39
N TYR A 2 13.38 23.51 -68.45
CA TYR A 2 12.24 23.00 -69.23
C TYR A 2 11.01 22.31 -68.59
N HIS A 3 9.89 23.03 -68.74
CA HIS A 3 8.54 22.55 -69.03
C HIS A 3 8.49 21.30 -69.93
N ARG A 4 7.50 20.42 -69.69
CA ARG A 4 6.52 20.06 -70.72
C ARG A 4 5.26 19.43 -70.13
N GLU A 5 4.18 20.20 -70.18
CA GLU A 5 2.84 19.66 -70.43
C GLU A 5 2.80 19.08 -71.86
N VAL A 6 1.85 18.18 -72.14
CA VAL A 6 0.87 18.29 -73.25
C VAL A 6 -0.12 17.11 -73.17
N PRO A 7 -1.39 17.30 -73.59
CA PRO A 7 -2.57 16.55 -73.16
C PRO A 7 -3.24 15.76 -74.30
N GLY A 8 -4.43 15.21 -74.02
CA GLY A 8 -5.40 14.76 -75.01
C GLY A 8 -5.64 13.25 -74.97
N THR A 9 -6.81 12.70 -75.22
CA THR A 9 -8.05 13.28 -75.74
C THR A 9 -9.21 12.34 -75.38
N ARG A 10 -10.42 12.82 -75.58
CA ARG A 10 -11.68 12.41 -74.99
C ARG A 10 -12.47 11.53 -76.01
N LEU A 11 -13.43 10.76 -75.48
CA LEU A 11 -14.79 10.47 -76.02
C LEU A 11 -15.14 9.05 -76.57
N HIS A 12 -16.14 8.50 -75.87
CA HIS A 12 -17.38 7.84 -76.32
C HIS A 12 -17.38 6.63 -77.29
N ARG A 13 -17.89 5.50 -76.75
CA ARG A 13 -18.98 4.68 -77.32
C ARG A 13 -19.52 3.78 -76.20
N ALA A 14 -20.70 4.03 -75.65
CA ALA A 14 -22.04 3.67 -76.13
C ALA A 14 -22.35 2.16 -76.12
N ALA A 15 -23.20 1.80 -75.14
CA ALA A 15 -24.35 0.91 -75.23
C ALA A 15 -24.14 -0.62 -75.35
N ARG A 16 -24.63 -1.38 -74.35
CA ARG A 16 -25.94 -2.08 -74.36
C ARG A 16 -26.00 -3.13 -73.24
N ASN A 17 -27.06 -3.07 -72.44
CA ASN A 17 -27.56 -4.16 -71.59
C ASN A 17 -28.12 -5.30 -72.48
N PRO A 18 -28.11 -6.58 -72.04
CA PRO A 18 -29.27 -7.08 -71.28
C PRO A 18 -28.99 -8.20 -70.23
N LEU A 19 -29.76 -8.12 -69.13
CA LEU A 19 -30.51 -9.18 -68.43
C LEU A 19 -30.14 -10.67 -68.71
N ARG A 20 -29.78 -11.43 -67.66
CA ARG A 20 -30.57 -12.55 -67.07
C ARG A 20 -29.71 -13.58 -66.30
N ARG A 21 -30.26 -13.96 -65.13
CA ARG A 21 -30.29 -15.27 -64.40
C ARG A 21 -29.88 -15.04 -62.93
N ALA A 22 -30.79 -15.01 -61.97
CA ALA A 22 -31.70 -16.05 -61.47
C ALA A 22 -30.96 -17.28 -60.89
N GLY A 23 -31.05 -17.42 -59.55
CA GLY A 23 -30.59 -18.55 -58.73
C GLY A 23 -30.46 -18.09 -57.27
N HIS A 24 -31.55 -18.04 -56.51
CA HIS A 24 -31.96 -19.06 -55.53
C HIS A 24 -30.84 -19.42 -54.53
N GLY A 25 -30.96 -18.88 -53.31
CA GLY A 25 -30.13 -19.18 -52.16
C GLY A 25 -30.80 -18.67 -50.88
N LEU A 26 -31.74 -19.47 -50.40
CA LEU A 26 -32.48 -19.31 -49.14
C LEU A 26 -31.57 -19.83 -48.00
N ALA A 27 -31.20 -19.02 -47.01
CA ALA A 27 -30.78 -19.51 -45.69
C ALA A 27 -30.65 -18.38 -44.65
N ALA A 28 -31.61 -18.42 -43.71
CA ALA A 28 -31.43 -18.37 -42.26
C ALA A 28 -30.71 -17.19 -41.58
N ALA A 29 -31.50 -16.58 -40.69
CA ALA A 29 -31.14 -15.65 -39.64
C ALA A 29 -30.30 -16.28 -38.51
N LEU A 30 -30.01 -15.42 -37.52
CA LEU A 30 -29.28 -15.59 -36.27
C LEU A 30 -27.76 -15.40 -36.40
N CYS A 31 -27.28 -14.30 -35.82
CA CYS A 31 -26.21 -14.38 -34.83
C CYS A 31 -26.23 -13.16 -33.89
N LEU A 32 -26.59 -13.47 -32.65
CA LEU A 32 -26.21 -12.85 -31.38
C LEU A 32 -26.49 -11.36 -31.17
N ALA A 33 -27.59 -11.14 -30.43
CA ALA A 33 -27.62 -10.11 -29.40
C ALA A 33 -26.35 -10.23 -28.54
N ALA A 34 -25.45 -9.27 -28.67
CA ALA A 34 -24.38 -9.07 -27.70
C ALA A 34 -25.06 -8.68 -26.38
N MET A 35 -25.24 -9.66 -25.50
CA MET A 35 -25.48 -9.39 -24.10
C MET A 35 -24.24 -8.64 -23.62
N GLY A 36 -24.36 -7.31 -23.53
CA GLY A 36 -23.49 -6.52 -22.69
C GLY A 36 -23.62 -7.13 -21.30
N ALA A 37 -22.62 -7.90 -20.89
CA ALA A 37 -22.41 -8.20 -19.50
C ALA A 37 -22.28 -6.83 -18.83
N VAL A 38 -23.38 -6.37 -18.22
CA VAL A 38 -23.32 -5.34 -17.22
C VAL A 38 -22.45 -5.97 -16.14
N ALA A 39 -21.16 -5.65 -16.17
CA ALA A 39 -20.28 -5.90 -15.05
C ALA A 39 -20.88 -5.08 -13.92
N LEU A 40 -21.73 -5.74 -13.12
CA LEU A 40 -22.13 -5.23 -11.83
C LEU A 40 -20.82 -4.83 -11.15
N PRO A 41 -20.68 -3.58 -10.66
CA PRO A 41 -19.48 -3.22 -9.93
C PRO A 41 -19.39 -4.25 -8.81
N ALA A 42 -18.30 -5.03 -8.81
CA ALA A 42 -18.00 -5.93 -7.71
C ALA A 42 -18.12 -5.07 -6.46
N ALA A 43 -19.09 -5.37 -5.60
CA ALA A 43 -19.25 -4.65 -4.36
C ALA A 43 -17.90 -4.74 -3.65
N ALA A 44 -17.20 -3.62 -3.54
CA ALA A 44 -15.87 -3.61 -2.97
C ALA A 44 -15.98 -4.23 -1.57
N ALA A 45 -15.28 -5.35 -1.36
CA ALA A 45 -15.35 -6.07 -0.11
C ALA A 45 -14.99 -5.12 1.03
N LYS A 46 -15.63 -5.26 2.19
CA LYS A 46 -15.31 -4.39 3.33
C LYS A 46 -13.87 -4.66 3.79
N PRO A 47 -13.17 -3.69 4.38
CA PRO A 47 -11.77 -3.88 4.79
C PRO A 47 -11.51 -5.16 5.62
N PRO A 48 -12.37 -5.55 6.60
CA PRO A 48 -12.14 -6.79 7.35
C PRO A 48 -12.15 -8.07 6.49
N GLN A 49 -12.96 -8.10 5.42
CA GLN A 49 -13.03 -9.24 4.50
C GLN A 49 -11.80 -9.30 3.61
N GLN A 50 -11.35 -8.15 3.11
CA GLN A 50 -10.13 -8.04 2.29
C GLN A 50 -8.89 -8.48 3.08
N ILE A 51 -8.76 -8.01 4.32
CA ILE A 51 -7.65 -8.37 5.22
C ILE A 51 -7.63 -9.87 5.50
N ARG A 52 -8.79 -10.45 5.82
CA ARG A 52 -8.92 -11.89 6.06
C ARG A 52 -8.49 -12.71 4.84
N GLN A 53 -8.99 -12.33 3.66
CA GLN A 53 -8.64 -13.01 2.42
C GLN A 53 -7.14 -12.91 2.14
N HIS A 54 -6.59 -11.70 2.23
CA HIS A 54 -5.16 -11.44 2.01
C HIS A 54 -4.26 -12.32 2.89
N LEU A 55 -4.56 -12.46 4.19
CA LEU A 55 -3.75 -13.30 5.08
C LEU A 55 -3.86 -14.80 4.79
N LEU A 56 -5.04 -15.28 4.40
CA LEU A 56 -5.22 -16.69 4.05
C LEU A 56 -4.58 -17.05 2.70
N GLU A 57 -4.39 -16.07 1.83
CA GLU A 57 -3.74 -16.20 0.52
C GLU A 57 -2.24 -15.86 0.57
N ASP A 58 -1.73 -15.36 1.70
CA ASP A 58 -0.31 -15.03 1.92
C ASP A 58 0.53 -16.32 1.91
N ALA A 59 1.05 -16.69 0.74
CA ALA A 59 1.79 -17.94 0.57
C ALA A 59 3.10 -18.00 1.38
N ASP A 60 3.62 -16.85 1.80
CA ASP A 60 4.88 -16.75 2.55
C ASP A 60 4.67 -16.99 4.05
N GLN A 61 3.43 -16.94 4.53
CA GLN A 61 3.07 -17.30 5.89
C GLN A 61 2.09 -18.45 5.82
N ALA A 62 2.44 -19.60 6.40
CA ALA A 62 1.53 -20.74 6.49
C ALA A 62 0.36 -20.44 7.47
N VAL A 63 -0.44 -19.41 7.18
CA VAL A 63 -1.59 -18.98 7.98
C VAL A 63 -2.68 -20.02 7.82
N THR A 64 -3.06 -20.64 8.92
CA THR A 64 -4.08 -21.70 8.94
C THR A 64 -5.46 -21.14 9.24
N SER A 65 -5.54 -20.06 10.03
CA SER A 65 -6.78 -19.36 10.33
C SER A 65 -6.57 -17.90 10.67
N VAL A 66 -7.54 -17.06 10.32
CA VAL A 66 -7.66 -15.69 10.83
C VAL A 66 -8.75 -15.69 11.91
N ASN A 67 -8.38 -15.49 13.15
CA ASN A 67 -9.26 -15.66 14.29
C ASN A 67 -10.10 -14.39 14.52
N SER A 68 -9.50 -13.20 14.40
CA SER A 68 -10.19 -11.91 14.52
C SER A 68 -9.63 -10.84 13.59
N VAL A 69 -10.47 -9.87 13.22
CA VAL A 69 -10.11 -8.64 12.50
C VAL A 69 -10.93 -7.51 13.12
N GLU A 70 -10.34 -6.77 14.04
CA GLU A 70 -11.03 -5.80 14.88
C GLU A 70 -10.53 -4.38 14.57
N PRO A 71 -11.42 -3.36 14.50
CA PRO A 71 -10.98 -1.98 14.42
C PRO A 71 -10.04 -1.64 15.58
N PHE A 72 -8.95 -0.97 15.28
CA PHE A 72 -8.01 -0.47 16.27
C PHE A 72 -8.05 1.05 16.30
N HIS A 73 -8.15 1.60 17.50
CA HIS A 73 -8.16 3.03 17.75
C HIS A 73 -7.13 3.37 18.82
N ALA A 74 -6.38 4.42 18.53
CA ALA A 74 -5.43 5.04 19.45
C ALA A 74 -5.27 6.49 19.00
N GLU A 75 -5.25 7.42 19.95
CA GLU A 75 -5.23 8.86 19.68
C GLU A 75 -4.17 9.25 18.65
N ALA A 76 -2.91 8.83 18.85
CA ALA A 76 -1.82 9.13 17.92
C ALA A 76 -2.02 8.56 16.50
N ILE A 77 -2.72 7.42 16.36
CA ILE A 77 -3.06 6.83 15.06
C ILE A 77 -4.23 7.58 14.42
N ASP A 78 -5.29 7.81 15.17
CA ASP A 78 -6.52 8.46 14.69
C ASP A 78 -6.24 9.92 14.30
N GLU A 79 -5.30 10.59 14.97
CA GLU A 79 -4.85 11.91 14.58
C GLU A 79 -4.00 11.89 13.30
N LEU A 80 -3.07 10.93 13.15
CA LEU A 80 -2.11 10.91 12.05
C LEU A 80 -2.65 10.32 10.75
N LEU A 81 -3.41 9.23 10.84
CA LEU A 81 -3.83 8.43 9.68
C LEU A 81 -5.30 8.66 9.37
N THR A 82 -5.62 8.78 8.08
CA THR A 82 -7.01 8.87 7.63
C THR A 82 -7.61 7.50 7.32
N ALA A 83 -6.76 6.50 7.05
CA ALA A 83 -7.20 5.13 6.83
C ALA A 83 -7.50 4.46 8.17
N GLY A 84 -8.53 3.62 8.21
CA GLY A 84 -8.75 2.76 9.37
C GLY A 84 -7.56 1.81 9.58
N VAL A 85 -7.34 1.44 10.84
CA VAL A 85 -6.36 0.41 11.22
C VAL A 85 -7.11 -0.75 11.86
N TRP A 86 -6.67 -1.97 11.58
CA TRP A 86 -7.25 -3.19 12.12
C TRP A 86 -6.20 -4.00 12.87
N LYS A 87 -6.55 -4.44 14.07
CA LYS A 87 -5.83 -5.46 14.82
C LYS A 87 -6.29 -6.83 14.33
N VAL A 88 -5.35 -7.65 13.89
CA VAL A 88 -5.64 -8.94 13.28
C VAL A 88 -4.91 -10.03 14.05
N ALA A 89 -5.67 -11.03 14.47
CA ALA A 89 -5.16 -12.19 15.19
C ALA A 89 -5.31 -13.44 14.31
N TYR A 90 -4.25 -14.23 14.18
CA TYR A 90 -4.18 -15.35 13.23
C TYR A 90 -3.29 -16.48 13.76
N ALA A 91 -3.56 -17.71 13.32
CA ALA A 91 -2.74 -18.87 13.61
C ALA A 91 -1.90 -19.25 12.39
N THR A 92 -0.71 -19.80 12.63
CA THR A 92 0.17 -20.34 11.59
C THR A 92 0.49 -21.80 11.86
N GLU A 93 0.77 -22.56 10.80
CA GLU A 93 1.22 -23.94 10.91
C GLU A 93 2.53 -24.03 11.71
N GLY A 94 2.62 -24.99 12.63
CA GLY A 94 3.82 -25.22 13.44
C GLY A 94 4.06 -24.24 14.59
N ASN A 95 3.11 -23.35 14.90
CA ASN A 95 3.17 -22.48 16.07
C ASN A 95 1.98 -22.73 17.00
N ASP A 96 2.26 -23.15 18.23
CA ASP A 96 1.26 -23.33 19.30
C ASP A 96 0.94 -21.97 19.94
N GLY A 97 0.39 -21.05 19.14
CA GLY A 97 0.10 -19.69 19.58
C GLY A 97 -0.58 -18.84 18.52
N GLU A 98 -1.27 -17.80 18.98
CA GLU A 98 -1.84 -16.78 18.11
C GLU A 98 -0.80 -15.70 17.81
N SER A 99 -0.61 -15.43 16.53
CA SER A 99 0.15 -14.27 16.07
C SER A 99 -0.78 -13.08 15.92
N MET A 100 -0.27 -11.88 16.18
CA MET A 100 -1.02 -10.64 15.98
C MET A 100 -0.25 -9.66 15.10
N VAL A 101 -0.99 -8.90 14.31
CA VAL A 101 -0.46 -7.93 13.34
C VAL A 101 -1.43 -6.76 13.21
N PHE A 102 -0.90 -5.56 12.91
CA PHE A 102 -1.71 -4.42 12.50
C PHE A 102 -1.72 -4.28 10.98
N MET A 103 -2.90 -4.07 10.42
CA MET A 103 -3.11 -3.96 8.98
C MET A 103 -4.02 -2.79 8.63
N ALA A 104 -3.96 -2.34 7.38
CA ALA A 104 -4.87 -1.35 6.82
C ALA A 104 -5.29 -1.71 5.39
N VAL A 105 -6.31 -1.02 4.88
CA VAL A 105 -6.68 -1.03 3.47
C VAL A 105 -6.58 0.38 2.94
N HIS A 106 -5.77 0.61 1.92
CA HIS A 106 -5.57 1.91 1.31
C HIS A 106 -5.54 1.78 -0.22
N GLY A 107 -6.41 2.52 -0.91
CA GLY A 107 -6.51 2.43 -2.38
C GLY A 107 -6.90 1.04 -2.90
N GLY A 108 -7.47 0.16 -2.06
CA GLY A 108 -7.76 -1.23 -2.39
C GLY A 108 -6.59 -2.21 -2.15
N GLU A 109 -5.43 -1.71 -1.73
CA GLU A 109 -4.29 -2.53 -1.30
C GLU A 109 -4.40 -2.82 0.20
N VAL A 110 -4.17 -4.08 0.60
CA VAL A 110 -4.03 -4.48 2.01
C VAL A 110 -2.57 -4.25 2.42
N LEU A 111 -2.35 -3.43 3.44
CA LEU A 111 -1.04 -3.03 3.92
C LEU A 111 -0.77 -3.62 5.32
N ARG A 112 0.44 -4.13 5.52
CA ARG A 112 0.94 -4.57 6.82
C ARG A 112 1.71 -3.43 7.50
N LEU A 113 1.34 -3.08 8.73
CA LEU A 113 1.90 -1.91 9.42
C LEU A 113 2.95 -2.28 10.46
N HIS A 114 2.71 -3.36 11.21
CA HIS A 114 3.61 -3.77 12.29
C HIS A 114 3.44 -5.25 12.66
N ARG A 115 4.57 -5.91 12.96
CA ARG A 115 4.69 -7.25 13.54
C ARG A 115 5.70 -7.18 14.70
N PHE A 116 5.35 -7.80 15.83
CA PHE A 116 5.98 -7.59 17.15
C PHE A 116 7.45 -8.05 17.27
N ASP A 117 7.92 -8.96 16.41
CA ASP A 117 9.16 -9.71 16.62
C ASP A 117 10.35 -9.23 15.79
N GLN A 118 10.23 -8.13 15.02
CA GLN A 118 11.22 -7.82 13.98
C GLN A 118 11.57 -6.32 13.87
N PRO A 119 12.84 -5.92 14.08
CA PRO A 119 13.34 -4.64 13.59
C PRO A 119 13.32 -4.67 12.07
N ARG A 120 12.48 -3.83 11.45
CA ARG A 120 12.29 -3.77 9.99
C ARG A 120 11.79 -2.40 9.56
N MET A 121 12.00 -2.14 8.26
CA MET A 121 11.30 -1.08 7.55
C MET A 121 9.79 -1.29 7.62
N ARG A 122 9.06 -0.19 7.83
CA ARG A 122 7.60 -0.16 7.95
C ARG A 122 6.99 0.50 6.71
N GLU A 123 7.23 -0.08 5.54
CA GLU A 123 6.78 0.47 4.25
C GLU A 123 5.27 0.70 4.19
N GLY A 124 4.48 -0.25 4.71
CA GLY A 124 3.03 -0.10 4.78
C GLY A 124 2.60 1.09 5.63
N PHE A 125 3.31 1.39 6.71
CA PHE A 125 3.05 2.57 7.54
C PHE A 125 3.39 3.86 6.80
N VAL A 126 4.53 3.91 6.09
CA VAL A 126 4.90 5.09 5.26
C VAL A 126 3.87 5.35 4.17
N LYS A 127 3.37 4.30 3.49
CA LYS A 127 2.32 4.41 2.47
C LYS A 127 0.99 4.98 3.00
N LEU A 128 0.72 4.85 4.30
CA LEU A 128 -0.49 5.39 4.92
C LEU A 128 -0.38 6.84 5.36
N LEU A 129 0.84 7.39 5.43
CA LEU A 129 1.02 8.78 5.85
C LEU A 129 0.31 9.73 4.88
N PRO A 130 -0.33 10.80 5.38
CA PRO A 130 -1.00 11.76 4.51
C PRO A 130 -0.05 12.33 3.44
N ALA A 131 -0.53 12.43 2.20
CA ALA A 131 0.29 12.87 1.06
C ALA A 131 0.80 14.31 1.19
N ASP A 132 0.18 15.12 2.06
CA ASP A 132 0.52 16.49 2.40
C ASP A 132 1.34 16.63 3.69
N LEU A 133 1.52 15.56 4.48
CA LEU A 133 2.37 15.56 5.67
C LEU A 133 3.80 15.90 5.27
N ARG A 134 4.38 16.92 5.92
CA ARG A 134 5.80 17.28 5.80
C ARG A 134 6.40 17.38 7.19
N VAL A 135 7.49 16.66 7.44
CA VAL A 135 8.24 16.77 8.69
C VAL A 135 9.16 17.98 8.59
N ARG A 136 8.71 19.09 9.16
CA ARG A 136 9.43 20.37 9.24
C ARG A 136 9.85 20.70 10.67
N SER A 137 9.29 20.00 11.65
CA SER A 137 9.53 20.19 13.06
C SER A 137 9.72 18.87 13.81
N ASP A 138 10.31 18.97 14.99
CA ASP A 138 10.51 17.83 15.89
C ASP A 138 9.19 17.28 16.40
N ALA A 139 8.17 18.12 16.55
CA ALA A 139 6.82 17.72 16.96
C ALA A 139 6.15 16.82 15.90
N GLU A 140 6.33 17.12 14.62
CA GLU A 140 5.82 16.27 13.53
C GLU A 140 6.54 14.92 13.48
N ALA A 141 7.87 14.92 13.70
CA ALA A 141 8.64 13.69 13.80
C ALA A 141 8.18 12.84 15.00
N ARG A 142 7.95 13.46 16.17
CA ARG A 142 7.41 12.79 17.35
C ARG A 142 6.05 12.18 17.09
N ARG A 143 5.13 12.91 16.44
CA ARG A 143 3.79 12.38 16.11
C ARG A 143 3.85 11.09 15.30
N ILE A 144 4.79 10.97 14.35
CA ILE A 144 5.02 9.74 13.58
C ILE A 144 5.46 8.60 14.50
N VAL A 145 6.42 8.85 15.41
CA VAL A 145 6.90 7.84 16.37
C VAL A 145 5.82 7.46 17.38
N SER A 146 5.06 8.41 17.92
CA SER A 146 3.95 8.14 18.85
C SER A 146 2.89 7.25 18.20
N ALA A 147 2.56 7.48 16.93
CA ALA A 147 1.67 6.60 16.17
C ALA A 147 2.26 5.19 15.98
N ALA A 148 3.57 5.10 15.71
CA ALA A 148 4.25 3.82 15.59
C ALA A 148 4.33 3.03 16.91
N LEU A 149 4.46 3.74 18.04
CA LEU A 149 4.42 3.19 19.40
C LEU A 149 3.00 2.80 19.79
N ALA A 150 1.97 3.51 19.34
CA ALA A 150 0.57 3.12 19.52
C ALA A 150 0.29 1.70 18.97
N LEU A 151 0.99 1.32 17.90
CA LEU A 151 0.95 -0.04 17.35
C LEU A 151 1.70 -1.09 18.20
N HIS A 152 2.24 -0.73 19.38
CA HIS A 152 2.71 -1.65 20.43
C HIS A 152 1.65 -1.88 21.52
N PHE A 153 0.87 -0.85 21.88
CA PHE A 153 -0.09 -0.87 22.99
C PHE A 153 -1.29 -1.82 22.83
N GLY A 154 -1.48 -2.42 21.66
CA GLY A 154 -2.57 -3.39 21.44
C GLY A 154 -2.29 -4.79 22.00
N PHE A 155 -1.14 -5.04 22.62
CA PHE A 155 -0.71 -6.35 23.08
C PHE A 155 -0.69 -6.38 24.62
N PRO A 156 -1.27 -7.41 25.27
CA PRO A 156 -1.44 -7.47 26.72
C PRO A 156 -0.13 -7.52 27.55
N PHE A 157 1.04 -7.51 26.91
CA PHE A 157 2.34 -7.65 27.56
C PHE A 157 3.41 -6.67 27.05
N SER A 158 3.02 -5.64 26.28
CA SER A 158 3.99 -4.67 25.75
C SER A 158 3.42 -3.26 25.77
N GLU A 159 3.74 -2.54 26.84
CA GLU A 159 3.87 -1.10 26.72
C GLU A 159 5.27 -0.83 26.17
N PRO A 160 5.45 0.16 25.27
CA PRO A 160 6.79 0.61 24.96
C PRO A 160 7.45 1.07 26.25
N GLU A 161 8.71 0.69 26.46
CA GLU A 161 9.48 1.06 27.65
C GLU A 161 9.62 2.58 27.79
N MET A 162 9.47 3.31 26.68
CA MET A 162 9.67 4.74 26.57
C MET A 162 8.67 5.37 25.59
N THR A 163 8.11 6.52 25.96
CA THR A 163 7.29 7.37 25.07
C THR A 163 8.16 8.10 24.05
N ALA A 164 7.56 8.59 22.96
CA ALA A 164 8.29 9.37 21.96
C ALA A 164 8.93 10.63 22.56
N GLU A 165 8.33 11.20 23.62
CA GLU A 165 8.78 12.38 24.35
C GLU A 165 10.06 12.12 25.16
N GLU A 166 10.13 10.95 25.79
CA GLU A 166 11.25 10.52 26.63
C GLU A 166 12.48 10.10 25.81
N MET A 167 12.27 9.68 24.56
CA MET A 167 13.35 9.31 23.64
C MET A 167 14.28 10.48 23.35
N ARG A 168 15.60 10.21 23.38
CA ARG A 168 16.60 11.18 22.93
C ARG A 168 16.50 11.30 21.42
N MET A 169 16.23 12.50 20.94
CA MET A 169 16.08 12.76 19.51
C MET A 169 17.33 13.43 18.93
N GLU A 170 17.86 12.89 17.84
CA GLU A 170 18.93 13.46 17.05
C GLU A 170 18.47 13.70 15.61
N LYS A 171 18.93 14.79 14.99
CA LYS A 171 18.66 15.12 13.59
C LYS A 171 19.97 15.24 12.80
N ARG A 172 20.11 14.45 11.73
CA ARG A 172 21.31 14.46 10.88
C ARG A 172 20.94 14.23 9.42
N GLY A 173 21.37 15.14 8.53
CA GLY A 173 21.31 14.90 7.08
C GLY A 173 19.95 14.49 6.51
N GLY A 174 18.85 15.12 6.95
CA GLY A 174 17.51 14.75 6.50
C GLY A 174 16.96 13.48 7.17
N GLN A 175 17.51 13.09 8.31
CA GLN A 175 17.04 11.98 9.12
C GLN A 175 16.79 12.41 10.55
N TYR A 176 15.78 11.81 11.16
CA TYR A 176 15.49 11.89 12.59
C TYR A 176 15.74 10.52 13.21
N PHE A 177 16.42 10.51 14.34
CA PHE A 177 16.70 9.32 15.15
C PHE A 177 16.08 9.51 16.52
N PHE A 178 15.25 8.57 16.94
CA PHE A 178 14.66 8.51 18.26
C PHE A 178 15.27 7.33 18.98
N VAL A 179 16.20 7.62 19.89
CA VAL A 179 16.96 6.60 20.61
C VAL A 179 16.23 6.25 21.90
N ASP A 180 15.94 4.97 22.07
CA ASP A 180 15.23 4.42 23.23
C ASP A 180 16.09 3.49 24.09
N GLY A 181 17.26 3.08 23.61
CA GLY A 181 18.13 2.18 24.34
C GLY A 181 19.44 1.85 23.65
N GLU A 182 20.07 0.80 24.14
CA GLU A 182 21.31 0.23 23.63
C GLU A 182 21.19 -1.29 23.54
N ARG A 183 21.74 -1.86 22.47
CA ARG A 183 21.87 -3.30 22.32
C ARG A 183 23.16 -3.64 21.57
N PHE A 184 23.96 -4.52 22.16
CA PHE A 184 25.23 -4.98 21.59
C PHE A 184 26.26 -3.86 21.33
N GLY A 185 26.17 -2.76 22.07
CA GLY A 185 27.02 -1.58 21.95
C GLY A 185 26.47 -0.50 21.00
N ASP A 186 25.36 -0.77 20.31
CA ASP A 186 24.76 0.15 19.35
C ASP A 186 23.45 0.74 19.88
N ALA A 187 23.12 1.96 19.43
CA ALA A 187 21.88 2.64 19.77
C ALA A 187 20.67 1.92 19.15
N THR A 188 19.61 1.71 19.92
CA THR A 188 18.32 1.20 19.42
C THR A 188 17.29 2.32 19.28
N GLY A 189 16.31 2.10 18.40
CA GLY A 189 15.13 2.94 18.33
C GLY A 189 14.63 3.17 16.91
N TYR A 190 14.04 4.33 16.66
CA TYR A 190 13.36 4.65 15.39
C TYR A 190 14.19 5.58 14.51
N ARG A 191 14.18 5.30 13.20
CA ARG A 191 14.71 6.22 12.17
C ARG A 191 13.59 6.66 11.24
N ILE A 192 13.52 7.97 11.00
CA ILE A 192 12.69 8.58 9.95
C ILE A 192 13.65 9.20 8.94
N ALA A 193 13.58 8.79 7.68
CA ALA A 193 14.26 9.49 6.58
C ALA A 193 13.26 10.38 5.83
N ILE A 194 13.69 11.59 5.51
CA ILE A 194 12.89 12.57 4.76
C ILE A 194 13.61 13.10 3.53
N ASP A 195 12.84 13.42 2.49
CA ASP A 195 13.34 14.12 1.31
C ASP A 195 13.52 15.63 1.54
N ALA A 196 13.98 16.35 0.51
CA ALA A 196 14.16 17.81 0.56
C ALA A 196 12.86 18.58 0.83
N ASP A 197 11.71 18.01 0.45
CA ASP A 197 10.39 18.57 0.70
C ASP A 197 9.88 18.22 2.10
N GLY A 198 10.57 17.38 2.86
CA GLY A 198 10.16 16.91 4.18
C GLY A 198 9.18 15.75 4.13
N ARG A 199 9.00 15.08 2.99
CA ARG A 199 8.18 13.86 2.91
C ARG A 199 8.94 12.70 3.52
N VAL A 200 8.26 11.86 4.27
CA VAL A 200 8.84 10.62 4.79
C VAL A 200 9.04 9.65 3.64
N THR A 201 10.28 9.21 3.45
CA THR A 201 10.65 8.21 2.43
C THR A 201 10.90 6.85 3.06
N GLU A 202 11.39 6.81 4.30
CA GLU A 202 11.67 5.58 5.03
C GLU A 202 11.32 5.75 6.50
N PHE A 203 10.83 4.67 7.12
CA PHE A 203 10.58 4.59 8.55
C PHE A 203 10.88 3.18 9.04
N GLU A 204 11.69 3.05 10.08
CA GLU A 204 12.09 1.76 10.63
C GLU A 204 12.31 1.82 12.13
N TYR A 205 12.26 0.65 12.75
CA TYR A 205 12.85 0.40 14.06
C TYR A 205 14.13 -0.43 13.86
N SER A 206 15.24 0.00 14.45
CA SER A 206 16.56 -0.62 14.29
C SER A 206 17.21 -0.90 15.64
N TRP A 207 18.05 -1.94 15.67
CA TRP A 207 18.97 -2.20 16.78
C TRP A 207 20.37 -1.61 16.57
N GLU A 208 20.62 -1.06 15.38
CA GLU A 208 21.92 -0.55 14.94
C GLU A 208 21.71 0.85 14.34
N LEU A 209 21.27 1.82 15.14
CA LEU A 209 21.14 3.20 14.67
C LEU A 209 22.53 3.83 14.49
N PRO A 210 22.76 4.63 13.43
CA PRO A 210 24.05 5.27 13.15
C PRO A 210 24.28 6.54 14.01
N VAL A 211 23.97 6.46 15.30
CA VAL A 211 24.15 7.51 16.32
C VAL A 211 24.69 6.88 17.60
N GLU A 212 25.25 7.69 18.50
CA GLU A 212 25.78 7.17 19.76
C GLU A 212 24.65 6.57 20.62
N PRO A 213 24.87 5.47 21.36
CA PRO A 213 23.90 4.98 22.36
C PRO A 213 23.63 6.06 23.43
N PRO A 214 22.52 5.94 24.18
CA PRO A 214 22.31 6.81 25.33
C PRO A 214 23.48 6.60 26.29
N GLY A 215 24.20 7.67 26.65
CA GLY A 215 25.33 7.57 27.57
C GLY A 215 24.86 7.14 28.95
N ASP A 216 25.72 6.43 29.68
CA ASP A 216 25.53 6.14 31.11
C ASP A 216 25.44 7.49 31.85
N GLY A 217 24.23 7.88 32.26
CA GLY A 217 24.01 9.07 33.08
C GLY A 217 24.64 8.96 34.46
#